data_AF-A0AAW4FDT4-F1
#
_entry.id   AF-A0AAW4FDT4-F1
#
_cell.length_a   1.000
_cell.length_b   1.000
_cell.length_c   1.000
_cell.angle_alpha   90.00
_cell.angle_beta   90.00
_cell.angle_gamma   90.00
#
_symmetry.space_group_name_H-M   'P 1'
#
loop_
_entity.id
_entity.type
_entity.pdbx_description
1 polymer ?
#
loop_
_entity_poly.entity_id
_entity_poly.type
_entity_poly.pdbx_seq_one_letter_code
_entity_poly.pdbx_strand_id
1 'polypeptide(L)' 'SPDDVSEVVNVALSGVIIRPVTHVPAAIPLRLENQYFALDLSTDAARAMLDAGRCTFYTPASLGDVKLELFAVLRT' A
#
# COMPACT_ATOMS: atom_id res chain seq x y z
N SER A 1 15.42 -2.48 -16.77
CA SER A 1 16.69 -1.97 -16.17
C SER A 1 16.32 -0.79 -15.26
N PRO A 2 17.23 -0.08 -14.58
CA PRO A 2 16.89 1.16 -13.88
C PRO A 2 16.23 2.23 -14.78
N ASP A 3 16.21 1.98 -16.10
CA ASP A 3 15.65 2.85 -17.13
C ASP A 3 14.11 2.78 -17.29
N ASP A 4 13.42 1.89 -16.57
CA ASP A 4 11.94 1.84 -16.60
C ASP A 4 11.27 2.75 -15.55
N VAL A 5 12.04 3.57 -14.84
CA VAL A 5 11.56 4.30 -13.64
C VAL A 5 11.11 5.75 -13.96
N SER A 6 11.15 6.19 -15.21
CA SER A 6 10.82 7.59 -15.56
C SER A 6 9.58 7.80 -16.44
N GLU A 7 8.84 6.76 -16.82
CA GLU A 7 7.78 6.89 -17.83
C GLU A 7 6.43 6.29 -17.44
N VAL A 8 5.92 6.55 -16.24
CA VAL A 8 4.47 6.44 -15.98
C VAL A 8 4.01 7.52 -14.98
N VAL A 9 4.11 8.80 -15.37
CA VAL A 9 3.41 9.90 -14.67
C VAL A 9 2.09 10.27 -15.36
N ASN A 10 1.66 9.52 -16.38
CA ASN A 10 0.45 9.88 -17.14
C ASN A 10 -0.42 8.70 -17.62
N VAL A 11 -0.29 7.55 -16.98
CA VAL A 11 -1.37 6.55 -17.01
C VAL A 11 -1.90 6.51 -15.60
N ALA A 12 -3.15 6.90 -15.40
CA ALA A 12 -3.89 6.60 -14.19
C ALA A 12 -4.10 5.07 -14.13
N LEU A 13 -3.01 4.31 -13.97
CA LEU A 13 -3.09 2.90 -13.65
C LEU A 13 -3.86 2.85 -12.33
N SER A 14 -5.04 2.22 -12.36
CA SER A 14 -5.80 1.96 -11.16
C SER A 14 -4.92 1.14 -10.23
N GLY A 15 -4.33 1.80 -9.23
CA GLY A 15 -3.52 1.15 -8.22
C GLY A 15 -4.37 0.34 -7.25
N VAL A 16 -3.71 -0.29 -6.29
CA VAL A 16 -4.40 -0.90 -5.16
C VAL A 16 -5.03 0.20 -4.31
N ILE A 17 -6.34 0.10 -4.06
CA ILE A 17 -7.04 1.06 -3.21
C ILE A 17 -6.59 0.85 -1.77
N ILE A 18 -6.25 1.96 -1.09
CA ILE A 18 -5.94 1.98 0.34
C ILE A 18 -7.09 2.64 1.10
N ARG A 19 -7.55 2.02 2.18
CA ARG A 19 -8.68 2.50 2.99
C ARG A 19 -8.22 2.81 4.40
N PRO A 20 -8.52 4.00 4.95
CA PRO A 20 -8.20 4.29 6.34
C PRO A 20 -8.99 3.35 7.26
N VAL A 21 -8.33 2.83 8.28
CA VAL A 21 -8.97 1.97 9.30
C VAL A 21 -8.73 2.55 10.68
N THR A 22 -9.78 2.55 11.50
CA THR A 22 -9.73 3.00 12.89
C THR A 22 -9.34 1.88 13.85
N HIS A 23 -9.56 0.62 13.44
CA HIS A 23 -9.26 -0.57 14.22
C HIS A 23 -8.39 -1.50 13.40
N VAL A 24 -7.20 -1.80 13.93
CA VAL A 24 -6.32 -2.81 13.36
C VAL A 24 -6.62 -4.18 13.98
N PRO A 25 -6.35 -5.29 13.27
CA PRO A 25 -6.41 -6.61 13.85
C PRO A 25 -5.55 -6.73 15.11
N ALA A 26 -5.95 -7.58 16.05
CA ALA A 26 -5.27 -7.74 17.35
C ALA A 26 -3.78 -8.14 17.24
N ALA A 27 -3.37 -8.69 16.10
CA ALA A 27 -1.98 -9.04 15.82
C ALA A 27 -1.07 -7.82 15.54
N ILE A 28 -1.63 -6.63 15.27
CA ILE A 28 -0.88 -5.42 14.97
C ILE A 28 -0.85 -4.52 16.22
N PRO A 29 0.34 -4.14 16.74
CA PRO A 29 0.42 -3.23 17.87
C PRO A 29 -0.07 -1.83 17.48
N LEU A 30 -1.05 -1.31 18.21
CA LEU A 30 -1.58 0.03 18.00
C LEU A 30 -0.61 1.09 18.54
N ARG A 31 -0.21 2.03 17.68
CA ARG A 31 0.60 3.20 18.04
C ARG A 31 -0.25 4.45 17.78
N LEU A 32 -0.44 5.28 18.81
CA LEU A 32 -1.36 6.43 18.76
C LEU A 32 -1.04 7.45 17.66
N GLU A 33 0.23 7.54 17.27
CA GLU A 33 0.72 8.51 16.28
C GLU A 33 0.69 7.97 14.84
N ASN A 34 0.35 6.69 14.66
CA ASN A 34 0.35 6.06 13.35
C ASN A 34 -1.04 6.10 12.71
N GLN A 35 -1.07 6.40 11.41
CA GLN A 35 -2.26 6.19 10.59
C GLN A 35 -2.20 4.81 9.96
N TYR A 36 -3.29 4.07 10.07
CA TYR A 36 -3.39 2.71 9.54
C TYR A 36 -4.30 2.67 8.32
N PHE A 37 -3.83 1.97 7.31
CA PHE A 37 -4.56 1.76 6.06
C PHE A 37 -4.59 0.28 5.73
N ALA A 38 -5.75 -0.20 5.28
CA ALA A 38 -5.90 -1.54 4.73
C ALA A 38 -5.82 -1.48 3.20
N LEU A 39 -5.11 -2.44 2.60
CA LEU A 39 -5.14 -2.66 1.16
C LEU A 39 -6.45 -3.37 0.80
N ASP A 40 -7.19 -2.82 -0.16
CA ASP A 40 -8.38 -3.45 -0.70
C ASP A 40 -7.99 -4.53 -1.71
N LEU A 41 -8.02 -5.79 -1.26
CA LEU A 41 -7.64 -6.95 -2.07
C LEU A 41 -8.76 -7.44 -3.01
N SER A 42 -9.88 -6.72 -3.10
CA SER A 42 -11.00 -7.08 -3.99
C SER A 42 -10.80 -6.63 -5.44
N THR A 43 -9.79 -5.80 -5.71
CA THR A 43 -9.56 -5.21 -7.03
C THR A 43 -8.61 -6.05 -7.89
N ASP A 44 -8.75 -5.95 -9.21
CA ASP A 44 -7.86 -6.65 -10.16
C ASP A 44 -6.39 -6.23 -9.99
N ALA A 45 -6.15 -4.95 -9.69
CA ALA A 45 -4.82 -4.42 -9.40
C ALA A 45 -4.19 -5.09 -8.17
N ALA A 46 -4.99 -5.36 -7.13
CA ALA A 46 -4.51 -6.04 -5.94
C ALA A 46 -4.21 -7.51 -6.22
N ARG A 47 -5.01 -8.18 -7.06
CA ARG A 47 -4.72 -9.55 -7.47
C ARG A 47 -3.43 -9.64 -8.29
N ALA A 48 -3.23 -8.74 -9.25
CA ALA A 48 -1.98 -8.66 -10.00
C ALA A 48 -0.76 -8.40 -9.10
N MET A 49 -0.89 -7.54 -8.09
CA MET A 49 0.14 -7.30 -7.06
C MET A 49 0.46 -8.58 -6.27
N LEU A 50 -0.56 -9.33 -5.85
CA LEU A 50 -0.39 -10.60 -5.13
C LEU A 50 0.29 -11.65 -6.00
N ASP A 51 -0.14 -11.80 -7.25
CA ASP A 51 0.45 -12.75 -8.22
C ASP A 51 1.90 -12.42 -8.54
N ALA A 52 2.24 -11.13 -8.64
CA ALA A 52 3.61 -10.66 -8.82
C ALA A 52 4.48 -10.81 -7.56
N GLY A 53 3.87 -11.02 -6.38
CA GLY A 53 4.57 -11.15 -5.09
C GLY A 53 5.33 -9.89 -4.68
N ARG A 54 4.99 -8.73 -5.24
CA ARG A 54 5.71 -7.47 -5.04
C ARG A 54 4.73 -6.31 -4.91
N CYS A 55 4.98 -5.45 -3.93
CA CYS A 55 4.21 -4.22 -3.70
C CYS A 55 5.15 -3.01 -3.79
N THR A 56 4.75 -2.00 -4.56
CA THR A 56 5.50 -0.75 -4.72
C THR A 56 4.62 0.40 -4.27
N PHE A 57 5.14 1.23 -3.37
CA PHE A 57 4.45 2.43 -2.88
C PHE A 57 5.11 3.67 -3.47
N TYR A 58 4.30 4.56 -4.03
CA TYR A 58 4.74 5.89 -4.44
C TYR A 58 4.10 6.92 -3.51
N THR A 59 4.95 7.64 -2.78
CA THR A 59 4.52 8.69 -1.85
C THR A 59 4.79 10.07 -2.46
N PRO A 60 3.80 10.97 -2.53
CA PRO A 60 4.05 12.35 -2.94
C PRO A 60 5.06 13.03 -2.02
N ALA A 61 5.98 13.81 -2.58
CA ALA A 61 6.99 14.55 -1.81
C ALA A 61 6.38 15.53 -0.79
N SER A 62 5.14 15.99 -1.03
CA SER A 62 4.40 16.87 -0.12
C SER A 62 4.05 16.22 1.22
N LEU A 63 4.10 14.89 1.33
CA LEU A 63 3.79 14.14 2.55
C LEU A 63 4.98 14.13 3.55
N GLY A 64 6.14 14.66 3.15
CA GLY A 64 7.33 14.78 4.00
C GLY A 64 8.08 13.45 4.18
N ASP A 65 8.69 13.27 5.35
CA ASP A 65 9.44 12.05 5.70
C ASP A 65 8.48 10.93 6.15
N VAL A 66 7.86 10.28 5.18
CA VAL A 66 6.88 9.21 5.42
C VAL A 66 7.62 7.92 5.78
N LYS A 67 7.29 7.37 6.95
CA LYS A 67 7.74 6.03 7.36
C LYS A 67 6.62 5.03 7.12
N LEU A 68 6.89 4.06 6.25
CA LEU A 68 5.94 3.01 5.91
C LEU A 68 6.30 1.71 6.63
N GLU A 69 5.31 1.10 7.26
CA GLU A 69 5.38 -0.27 7.77
C GLU A 69 4.29 -1.10 7.10
N LEU A 70 4.66 -2.25 6.54
CA LEU A 70 3.73 -3.16 5.90
C LEU A 70 3.48 -4.38 6.78
N PHE A 71 2.21 -4.64 7.09
CA PHE A 71 1.78 -5.79 7.87
C PHE A 71 0.95 -6.73 7.01
N ALA A 72 1.30 -8.02 7.03
CA ALA A 72 0.46 -9.09 6.49
C ALA A 72 -0.22 -9.81 7.66
N VAL A 73 -1.55 -9.76 7.72
CA VAL A 73 -2.35 -10.47 8.73
C VAL A 73 -3.13 -11.57 8.04
N LEU A 74 -2.85 -12.81 8.41
CA LEU A 74 -3.65 -13.96 7.98
C LEU A 74 -4.98 -13.92 8.75
N ARG A 75 -6.09 -13.81 8.01
CA ARG A 75 -7.42 -14.03 8.58
C ARG A 75 -7.70 -15.53 8.47
N THR A 76 -7.84 -16.19 9.62
CA THR A 76 -8.37 -17.56 9.73
C THR A 76 -9.82 -17.62 9.27
#